data_AF-A0A383BX21-F1
#
_entry.id   AF-A0A383BX21-F1
#
_cell.length_a   1.000
_cell.length_b   1.000
_cell.length_c   1.000
_cell.angle_alpha   90.00
_cell.angle_beta   90.00
_cell.angle_gamma   90.00
#
_symmetry.space_group_name_H-M   'P 1'
#
loop_
_entity.id
_entity.type
_entity.pdbx_description
1 polymer ?
#
loop_
_entity_poly.entity_id
_entity_poly.type
_entity_poly.pdbx_seq_one_letter_code
_entity_poly.pdbx_strand_id
1 'polypeptide(L)'
;MIFGLGLPRTGTSSIAIALRKLGFRGKNYCLIHNDKVDDDLLESYNKFDINNSNYLNYKSIYYNSTSSTKYILTTRDRLSWRDSINKFKDISCFEINKLPDVIDYENEVKFFFKKNNALDKLLVINLKRINWVILSEFLEVEIPYDIGNFPHIYSRKIQKKKI
;
A
#
# COMPACT_ATOMS: atom_id res chain seq x y z
N MET A 1 -14.55 1.31 2.59
CA MET A 1 -13.61 1.39 1.45
C MET A 1 -12.21 1.63 1.97
N ILE A 2 -11.19 1.02 1.37
CA ILE A 2 -9.78 1.22 1.74
C ILE A 2 -9.00 1.68 0.52
N PHE A 3 -8.22 2.75 0.64
CA PHE A 3 -7.30 3.20 -0.42
C PHE A 3 -5.84 3.00 -0.03
N GLY A 4 -5.07 2.42 -0.95
CA GLY A 4 -3.62 2.35 -0.87
C GLY A 4 -3.00 3.59 -1.48
N LEU A 5 -2.16 4.29 -0.72
CA LEU A 5 -1.48 5.52 -1.13
C LEU A 5 0.03 5.33 -1.33
N GLY A 6 0.53 4.11 -1.17
CA GLY A 6 1.95 3.80 -1.28
C GLY A 6 2.49 4.05 -2.69
N LEU A 7 3.70 4.62 -2.76
CA LEU A 7 4.45 4.70 -4.02
C LEU A 7 4.79 3.29 -4.55
N PRO A 8 5.14 3.15 -5.82
CA PRO A 8 5.68 1.90 -6.33
C PRO A 8 6.85 1.40 -5.47
N ARG A 9 6.97 0.08 -5.31
CA ARG A 9 8.04 -0.60 -4.53
C ARG A 9 8.09 -0.31 -3.02
N THR A 10 7.04 0.24 -2.42
CA THR A 10 6.92 0.36 -0.95
C THR A 10 6.16 -0.79 -0.28
N GLY A 11 5.53 -1.66 -1.06
CA GLY A 11 4.84 -2.85 -0.52
C GLY A 11 3.35 -2.98 -0.79
N THR A 12 2.81 -2.19 -1.71
CA THR A 12 1.38 -2.16 -2.04
C THR A 12 0.82 -3.54 -2.41
N SER A 13 1.52 -4.35 -3.20
CA SER A 13 1.07 -5.70 -3.54
C SER A 13 0.90 -6.62 -2.32
N SER A 14 1.82 -6.55 -1.36
CA SER A 14 1.69 -7.32 -0.11
C SER A 14 0.47 -6.89 0.69
N ILE A 15 0.17 -5.58 0.73
CA ILE A 15 -1.04 -5.08 1.38
C ILE A 15 -2.31 -5.55 0.68
N ALA A 16 -2.35 -5.54 -0.65
CA ALA A 16 -3.50 -6.07 -1.38
C ALA A 16 -3.75 -7.55 -1.05
N ILE A 17 -2.70 -8.39 -0.99
CA ILE A 17 -2.85 -9.78 -0.56
C ILE A 17 -3.29 -9.88 0.90
N ALA A 18 -2.77 -9.03 1.78
CA ALA A 18 -3.16 -9.03 3.19
C ALA A 18 -4.65 -8.70 3.36
N LEU A 19 -5.15 -7.69 2.64
CA LEU A 19 -6.56 -7.32 2.64
C LEU A 19 -7.45 -8.44 2.11
N ARG A 20 -7.04 -9.13 1.03
CA ARG A 20 -7.77 -10.30 0.53
C ARG A 20 -7.87 -11.42 1.54
N LYS A 21 -6.79 -11.67 2.27
CA LYS A 21 -6.75 -12.66 3.37
C LYS A 21 -7.65 -12.27 4.54
N LEU A 22 -7.85 -10.98 4.80
CA LEU A 22 -8.81 -10.47 5.78
C LEU A 22 -10.26 -10.41 5.25
N GLY A 23 -10.55 -11.00 4.08
CA GLY A 23 -11.89 -11.07 3.52
C GLY A 23 -12.33 -9.85 2.71
N PHE A 24 -11.45 -8.86 2.50
CA PHE A 24 -11.74 -7.73 1.61
C PHE A 24 -11.59 -8.14 0.14
N ARG A 25 -12.25 -7.42 -0.76
CA ARG A 25 -12.15 -7.61 -2.21
C ARG A 25 -11.88 -6.29 -2.90
N GLY A 26 -11.13 -6.29 -3.99
CA GLY A 26 -10.76 -5.02 -4.58
C GLY A 26 -9.74 -5.10 -5.69
N LYS A 27 -9.23 -3.93 -6.02
CA LYS A 27 -8.28 -3.74 -7.11
C LYS A 27 -6.88 -3.55 -6.57
N ASN A 28 -5.90 -4.16 -7.21
CA ASN A 28 -4.52 -3.73 -7.08
C ASN A 28 -3.90 -3.41 -8.43
N TYR A 29 -3.25 -2.25 -8.51
CA TYR A 29 -2.54 -1.83 -9.71
C TYR A 29 -1.09 -1.46 -9.38
N CYS A 30 -0.17 -1.93 -10.23
CA CYS A 30 1.23 -1.60 -10.14
C CYS A 30 1.74 -0.92 -11.42
N LEU A 31 1.98 0.40 -11.34
CA LEU A 31 2.53 1.23 -12.43
C LEU A 31 3.79 0.67 -13.10
N ILE A 32 4.66 0.00 -12.33
CA ILE A 32 5.94 -0.51 -12.85
C ILE A 32 5.77 -1.71 -13.78
N HIS A 33 4.80 -2.56 -13.53
CA HIS A 33 4.59 -3.78 -14.32
C HIS A 33 3.35 -3.70 -15.20
N ASN A 34 2.57 -2.62 -15.09
CA ASN A 34 1.23 -2.49 -15.66
C ASN A 34 0.28 -3.65 -15.24
N ASP A 35 0.58 -4.29 -14.10
CA ASP A 35 -0.18 -5.43 -13.59
C ASP A 35 -1.44 -4.94 -12.88
N LYS A 36 -2.59 -5.42 -13.34
CA LYS A 36 -3.90 -5.20 -12.72
C LYS A 36 -4.45 -6.52 -12.22
N VAL A 37 -4.87 -6.54 -10.95
CA VAL A 37 -5.66 -7.65 -10.40
C VAL A 37 -6.95 -7.04 -9.89
N ASP A 38 -8.07 -7.58 -10.35
CA ASP A 38 -9.43 -7.19 -9.99
C ASP A 38 -10.14 -8.43 -9.45
N ASP A 39 -10.78 -8.28 -8.30
CA ASP A 39 -11.58 -9.35 -7.71
C ASP A 39 -13.05 -9.16 -8.12
N ASP A 40 -13.85 -10.23 -8.12
CA ASP A 40 -15.30 -10.10 -8.32
C ASP A 40 -15.94 -9.28 -7.18
N LEU A 41 -16.49 -8.11 -7.54
CA LEU A 41 -17.00 -7.11 -6.58
C LEU A 41 -18.48 -7.35 -6.26
N LEU A 42 -18.79 -8.39 -5.49
CA LEU A 42 -20.12 -8.52 -4.88
C LEU A 42 -20.37 -7.34 -3.91
N GLU A 43 -21.62 -6.87 -3.82
CA GLU A 43 -21.99 -5.71 -3.00
C GLU A 43 -21.73 -5.91 -1.50
N SER A 44 -21.78 -7.16 -1.02
CA SER A 44 -21.62 -7.51 0.38
C SER A 44 -20.18 -7.44 0.90
N TYR A 45 -19.18 -7.28 0.02
CA TYR A 45 -17.78 -7.27 0.46
C TYR A 45 -17.30 -5.88 0.88
N ASN A 46 -16.45 -5.86 1.89
CA ASN A 46 -15.63 -4.70 2.17
C ASN A 46 -14.63 -4.49 1.03
N LYS A 47 -14.64 -3.29 0.45
CA LYS A 47 -13.89 -2.97 -0.78
C LYS A 47 -12.55 -2.29 -0.52
N PHE A 48 -11.55 -2.58 -1.36
CA PHE A 48 -10.29 -1.84 -1.41
C PHE A 48 -9.88 -1.43 -2.83
N ASP A 49 -9.04 -0.40 -2.90
CA ASP A 49 -8.29 0.02 -4.09
C ASP A 49 -6.83 0.32 -3.69
N ILE A 50 -5.97 -0.68 -3.90
CA ILE A 50 -4.53 -0.59 -3.66
C ILE A 50 -3.82 -0.30 -4.98
N ASN A 51 -3.88 0.96 -5.38
CA ASN A 51 -3.31 1.44 -6.62
C ASN A 51 -2.15 2.40 -6.33
N ASN A 52 -0.95 2.05 -6.80
CA ASN A 52 0.23 2.89 -6.58
C ASN A 52 0.33 4.10 -7.52
N SER A 53 -0.68 4.40 -8.33
CA SER A 53 -0.89 5.71 -8.97
C SER A 53 -1.71 6.67 -8.11
N ASN A 54 -2.34 6.20 -7.03
CA ASN A 54 -3.18 7.04 -6.17
C ASN A 54 -2.39 8.18 -5.50
N TYR A 55 -1.05 8.10 -5.47
CA TYR A 55 -0.22 9.19 -4.97
C TYR A 55 -0.42 10.50 -5.76
N LEU A 56 -0.82 10.42 -7.04
CA LEU A 56 -1.06 11.59 -7.89
C LEU A 56 -2.33 12.36 -7.50
N ASN A 57 -3.32 11.69 -6.93
CA ASN A 57 -4.66 12.24 -6.73
C ASN A 57 -5.26 11.89 -5.36
N TYR A 58 -4.44 11.51 -4.37
CA TYR A 58 -4.91 11.09 -3.04
C TYR A 58 -5.78 12.15 -2.34
N LYS A 59 -5.53 13.44 -2.58
CA LYS A 59 -6.33 14.55 -2.06
C LYS A 59 -7.74 14.52 -2.65
N SER A 60 -7.87 14.33 -3.96
CA SER A 60 -9.15 14.18 -4.64
C SER A 60 -9.89 12.91 -4.18
N ILE A 61 -9.16 11.80 -4.03
CA ILE A 61 -9.72 10.57 -3.46
C ILE A 61 -10.28 10.86 -2.07
N TYR A 62 -9.53 11.58 -1.22
CA TYR A 62 -9.98 11.96 0.11
C TYR A 62 -11.29 12.76 0.10
N TYR A 63 -11.36 13.82 -0.70
CA TYR A 63 -12.55 14.67 -0.75
C TYR A 63 -13.78 13.99 -1.36
N ASN A 64 -13.59 12.98 -2.21
CA ASN A 64 -14.68 12.22 -2.83
C ASN A 64 -15.08 10.96 -2.05
N SER A 65 -14.40 10.68 -0.93
CA SER A 65 -14.61 9.47 -0.14
C SER A 65 -15.63 9.68 0.99
N THR A 66 -16.21 8.57 1.45
CA THR A 66 -17.12 8.57 2.59
C THR A 66 -16.36 8.74 3.92
N SER A 67 -17.09 9.11 4.98
CA SER A 67 -16.53 9.26 6.32
C SER A 67 -15.89 7.98 6.87
N SER A 68 -16.38 6.80 6.46
CA SER A 68 -15.87 5.47 6.85
C SER A 68 -14.66 4.99 6.04
N THR A 69 -14.15 5.80 5.11
CA THR A 69 -13.01 5.42 4.27
C THR A 69 -11.70 5.47 5.06
N LYS A 70 -10.91 4.40 4.94
CA LYS A 70 -9.58 4.26 5.55
C LYS A 70 -8.48 4.30 4.48
N TYR A 71 -7.30 4.76 4.86
CA TYR A 71 -6.16 4.97 3.96
C TYR A 71 -4.93 4.25 4.50
N ILE A 72 -4.21 3.57 3.62
CA ILE A 72 -2.97 2.87 3.97
C ILE A 72 -1.83 3.47 3.13
N LEU A 73 -0.91 4.14 3.80
CA LEU A 73 0.34 4.61 3.22
C LEU A 73 1.45 3.62 3.55
N THR A 74 1.90 2.88 2.53
CA THR A 74 3.08 2.01 2.66
C THR A 74 4.35 2.80 2.42
N THR A 75 5.30 2.67 3.33
CA THR A 75 6.57 3.40 3.33
C THR A 75 7.77 2.46 3.29
N ARG A 76 8.92 3.02 2.95
CA ARG A 76 10.19 2.29 2.86
C ARG A 76 11.35 3.24 3.12
N ASP A 77 12.48 2.70 3.57
CA ASP A 77 13.68 3.50 3.72
C ASP A 77 14.13 4.09 2.36
N ARG A 78 14.55 5.37 2.40
CA ARG A 78 14.84 6.18 1.21
C ARG A 78 15.81 5.50 0.25
N LEU A 79 16.92 4.99 0.78
CA LEU A 79 17.99 4.38 -0.01
C LEU A 79 17.53 3.06 -0.66
N SER A 80 16.97 2.12 0.10
CA SER A 80 16.51 0.85 -0.45
C SER A 80 15.33 1.02 -1.42
N TRP A 81 14.49 2.03 -1.19
CA TRP A 81 13.43 2.37 -2.13
C TRP A 81 14.01 2.88 -3.45
N ARG A 82 14.93 3.85 -3.40
CA ARG A 82 15.62 4.40 -4.57
C ARG A 82 16.34 3.30 -5.36
N ASP A 83 17.08 2.43 -4.68
CA ASP A 83 17.75 1.28 -5.29
C ASP A 83 16.76 0.30 -5.92
N SER A 84 15.58 0.13 -5.32
CA SER A 84 14.55 -0.73 -5.89
C SER A 84 13.89 -0.11 -7.12
N ILE A 85 13.73 1.20 -7.17
CA ILE A 85 13.13 1.93 -8.28
C ILE A 85 14.11 2.06 -9.45
N ASN A 86 15.40 2.31 -9.16
CA ASN A 86 16.45 2.47 -10.16
C ASN A 86 16.58 1.27 -11.12
N LYS A 87 16.20 0.06 -10.68
CA LYS A 87 16.20 -1.16 -11.50
C LYS A 87 15.19 -1.13 -12.65
N PHE A 88 14.25 -0.20 -12.62
CA PHE A 88 13.18 -0.07 -13.60
C PHE A 88 13.33 1.20 -14.45
N LYS A 89 14.43 1.95 -14.29
CA LYS A 89 14.67 3.23 -15.00
C LYS A 89 14.57 3.14 -16.52
N ASP A 90 14.93 1.99 -17.08
CA ASP A 90 14.96 1.77 -18.52
C ASP A 90 13.63 1.20 -19.06
N ILE A 91 12.65 0.96 -18.19
CA ILE A 91 11.34 0.44 -18.59
C ILE A 91 10.46 1.63 -18.96
N SER A 92 10.09 1.71 -20.24
CA SER A 92 9.42 2.84 -20.89
C SER A 92 7.98 3.11 -20.42
N CYS A 93 7.44 2.34 -19.47
CA CYS A 93 6.02 2.38 -19.14
C CYS A 93 5.62 3.53 -18.20
N PHE A 94 6.57 4.20 -17.55
CA PHE A 94 6.28 5.31 -16.64
C PHE A 94 7.51 6.18 -16.36
N GLU A 95 7.33 7.50 -16.22
CA GLU A 95 8.40 8.46 -15.91
C GLU A 95 8.81 8.36 -14.44
N ILE A 96 9.62 7.36 -14.12
CA ILE A 96 10.19 7.14 -12.77
C ILE A 96 10.83 8.40 -12.19
N ASN A 97 11.41 9.24 -13.04
CA ASN A 97 12.06 10.49 -12.64
C ASN A 97 11.07 11.54 -12.10
N LYS A 98 9.75 11.34 -12.27
CA LYS A 98 8.69 12.20 -11.73
C LYS A 98 8.12 11.69 -10.40
N LEU A 99 8.60 10.55 -9.89
CA LEU A 99 8.19 10.09 -8.56
C LEU A 99 8.74 11.04 -7.49
N PRO A 100 7.92 11.45 -6.50
CA PRO A 100 8.43 12.19 -5.36
C PRO A 100 9.40 11.30 -4.56
N ASP A 101 10.29 11.94 -3.80
CA ASP A 101 11.06 11.19 -2.80
C ASP A 101 10.10 10.57 -1.78
N VAL A 102 10.36 9.32 -1.40
CA VAL A 102 9.46 8.54 -0.53
C VAL A 102 9.25 9.18 0.85
N ILE A 103 10.25 9.86 1.41
CA ILE A 103 10.15 10.50 2.71
C ILE A 103 9.40 11.83 2.59
N ASP A 104 9.68 12.59 1.54
CA ASP A 104 9.02 13.87 1.30
C ASP A 104 7.52 13.65 1.05
N TYR A 105 7.18 12.62 0.26
CA TYR A 105 5.80 12.19 0.05
C TYR A 105 5.12 11.70 1.33
N GLU A 106 5.82 10.90 2.15
CA GLU A 106 5.29 10.46 3.44
C GLU A 106 4.93 11.64 4.35
N ASN A 107 5.82 12.63 4.43
CA ASN A 107 5.60 13.84 5.22
C ASN A 107 4.43 14.68 4.67
N GLU A 108 4.33 14.82 3.35
CA GLU A 108 3.22 15.52 2.69
C GLU A 108 1.86 14.88 3.02
N VAL A 109 1.75 13.55 2.88
CA VAL A 109 0.51 12.83 3.17
C VAL A 109 0.16 12.96 4.65
N LYS A 110 1.11 12.74 5.57
CA LYS A 110 0.89 12.92 7.02
C LYS A 110 0.41 14.32 7.35
N PHE A 111 1.06 15.33 6.78
CA PHE A 111 0.68 16.73 6.99
C PHE A 111 -0.73 17.00 6.49
N PHE A 112 -1.10 16.50 5.31
CA PHE A 112 -2.43 16.63 4.75
C PHE A 112 -3.50 16.02 5.67
N PHE A 113 -3.33 14.77 6.11
CA PHE A 113 -4.31 14.10 6.99
C PHE A 113 -4.39 14.77 8.36
N LYS A 114 -3.27 15.27 8.89
CA LYS A 114 -3.25 16.07 10.12
C LYS A 114 -4.04 17.36 9.98
N LYS A 115 -3.81 18.13 8.90
CA LYS A 115 -4.49 19.41 8.64
C LYS A 115 -6.01 19.23 8.48
N ASN A 116 -6.45 18.07 8.02
CA ASN A 116 -7.87 17.74 7.85
C ASN A 116 -8.48 16.97 9.03
N ASN A 117 -7.80 16.89 10.19
CA ASN A 117 -8.26 16.16 11.38
C ASN A 117 -8.68 14.70 11.08
N ALA A 118 -7.90 14.01 10.24
CA ALA A 118 -8.22 12.67 9.75
C ALA A 118 -7.07 11.67 9.96
N LEU A 119 -6.18 11.91 10.92
CA LEU A 119 -5.04 11.02 11.20
C LEU A 119 -5.48 9.61 11.65
N ASP A 120 -6.62 9.51 12.32
CA ASP A 120 -7.29 8.26 12.70
C ASP A 120 -7.66 7.39 11.48
N LYS A 121 -7.82 8.00 10.30
CA LYS A 121 -8.14 7.30 9.04
C LYS A 121 -6.90 6.90 8.26
N LEU A 122 -5.69 7.25 8.71
CA LEU A 122 -4.45 6.99 7.99
C LEU A 122 -3.56 6.01 8.75
N LEU A 123 -3.36 4.83 8.18
CA LEU A 123 -2.35 3.89 8.62
C LEU A 123 -1.05 4.08 7.82
N VAL A 124 0.02 4.49 8.49
CA VAL A 124 1.35 4.60 7.89
C VAL A 124 2.20 3.41 8.31
N ILE A 125 2.65 2.59 7.34
CA ILE A 125 3.27 1.30 7.62
C ILE A 125 4.51 1.02 6.76
N ASN A 126 5.55 0.53 7.41
CA ASN A 126 6.69 -0.09 6.75
C ASN A 126 6.51 -1.60 6.76
N LEU A 127 6.57 -2.26 5.58
CA LEU A 127 6.36 -3.71 5.48
C LEU A 127 7.30 -4.57 6.34
N LYS A 128 8.48 -4.07 6.75
CA LYS A 128 9.37 -4.81 7.65
C LYS A 128 8.86 -4.87 9.10
N ARG A 129 7.89 -4.02 9.45
CA ARG A 129 7.37 -3.83 10.81
C ARG A 129 5.88 -4.13 10.96
N ILE A 130 5.20 -4.51 9.88
CA ILE A 130 3.78 -4.81 9.92
C ILE A 130 3.53 -6.26 10.35
N ASN A 131 2.43 -6.47 11.07
CA ASN A 131 1.86 -7.77 11.40
C ASN A 131 0.34 -7.70 11.24
N TRP A 132 -0.34 -8.82 11.47
CA TRP A 132 -1.80 -8.88 11.37
C TRP A 132 -2.50 -7.99 12.38
N VAL A 133 -2.00 -7.92 13.62
CA VAL A 133 -2.60 -7.14 14.72
C VAL A 133 -2.74 -5.66 14.36
N ILE A 134 -1.66 -5.03 13.90
CA ILE A 134 -1.68 -3.60 13.53
C ILE A 134 -2.70 -3.34 12.41
N LEU A 135 -2.73 -4.22 11.40
CA LEU A 135 -3.65 -4.06 10.28
C LEU A 135 -5.10 -4.32 10.69
N SER A 136 -5.36 -5.37 11.48
CA SER A 136 -6.70 -5.77 11.89
C SER A 136 -7.31 -4.78 12.88
N GLU A 137 -6.53 -4.27 13.83
CA GLU A 137 -6.95 -3.21 14.76
C GLU A 137 -7.33 -1.94 14.00
N PHE A 138 -6.46 -1.48 13.09
CA PHE A 138 -6.76 -0.31 12.27
C PHE A 138 -8.00 -0.51 11.41
N LEU A 139 -8.24 -1.72 10.90
CA LEU A 139 -9.40 -2.02 10.06
C LEU A 139 -10.67 -2.36 10.83
N GLU A 140 -10.57 -2.58 12.14
CA GLU A 140 -11.66 -3.06 13.02
C GLU A 140 -12.24 -4.40 12.52
N VAL A 141 -11.36 -5.35 12.20
CA VAL A 141 -11.74 -6.70 11.76
C VAL A 141 -11.05 -7.76 12.59
N GLU A 142 -11.66 -8.93 12.69
CA GLU A 142 -11.04 -10.08 13.33
C GLU A 142 -9.95 -10.71 12.45
N ILE A 143 -8.94 -11.28 13.08
CA ILE A 143 -7.89 -12.05 12.39
C ILE A 143 -8.40 -13.50 12.25
N PRO A 144 -8.57 -14.03 11.03
CA PRO A 144 -8.91 -15.44 10.82
C PRO A 144 -7.86 -16.37 11.45
N TYR A 145 -8.32 -17.43 12.11
CA TYR A 145 -7.46 -18.38 12.81
C TYR A 145 -6.39 -19.02 11.90
N ASP A 146 -6.73 -19.26 10.64
CA ASP A 146 -5.91 -19.93 9.63
C ASP A 146 -5.21 -18.97 8.65
N ILE A 147 -5.16 -17.67 8.95
CA ILE A 147 -4.66 -16.64 8.01
C ILE A 147 -3.19 -16.83 7.59
N GLY A 148 -2.41 -17.56 8.38
CA GLY A 148 -0.99 -17.83 8.18
C GLY A 148 -0.12 -16.58 8.34
N ASN A 149 1.08 -16.60 7.75
CA ASN A 149 2.01 -15.47 7.86
C ASN A 149 1.57 -14.25 7.05
N PHE A 150 1.96 -13.06 7.51
CA PHE A 150 1.77 -11.82 6.78
C PHE A 150 2.51 -11.90 5.43
N PRO A 151 1.87 -11.51 4.30
CA PRO A 151 2.49 -11.62 2.99
C PRO A 151 3.68 -10.65 2.84
N HIS A 152 4.86 -11.19 2.52
CA HIS A 152 6.06 -10.40 2.18
C HIS A 152 6.54 -10.72 0.76
N ILE A 153 5.75 -10.32 -0.23
CA ILE A 153 6.05 -10.56 -1.65
C ILE A 153 7.25 -9.70 -2.05
N TYR A 154 8.15 -10.27 -2.86
CA TYR A 154 9.37 -9.62 -3.37
C TYR A 154 10.42 -9.23 -2.32
N SER A 155 10.29 -9.73 -1.09
CA SER A 155 11.43 -9.77 -0.18
C SER A 155 12.46 -10.73 -0.78
N ARG A 156 13.70 -10.26 -1.02
CA ARG A 156 14.78 -11.17 -1.43
C ARG A 156 14.85 -12.25 -0.35
N LYS A 157 14.66 -13.52 -0.70
CA LYS A 157 15.12 -14.61 0.15
C LYS A 157 16.61 -14.34 0.35
N ILE A 158 17.01 -13.98 1.57
CA ILE A 158 18.43 -13.96 1.93
C ILE A 158 18.85 -15.42 1.75
N GLN A 159 19.46 -15.74 0.61
CA GLN A 159 20.18 -17.00 0.47
C GLN A 159 21.28 -16.91 1.51
N LYS A 160 21.09 -17.61 2.64
CA LYS A 160 22.18 -17.88 3.57
C LYS A 160 23.23 -18.61 2.74
N LYS A 161 24.28 -17.90 2.30
CA LYS A 161 25.52 -18.56 1.88
C LYS A 161 25.94 -19.39 3.09
N LYS A 162 25.86 -20.71 2.98
CA LYS A 162 26.59 -21.60 3.86
C LYS A 162 28.06 -21.23 3.67
N ILE A 163 28.65 -20.62 4.70
CA ILE A 163 30.10 -20.53 4.85
C ILE A 163 30.57 -21.91 5.32
#